data_AF-A0A948IRP2-F1
#
_entry.id   AF-A0A948IRP2-F1
#
_cell.length_a   1.000
_cell.length_b   1.000
_cell.length_c   1.000
_cell.angle_alpha   90.00
_cell.angle_beta   90.00
_cell.angle_gamma   90.00
#
_symmetry.space_group_name_H-M   'P 1'
#
loop_
_entity.id
_entity.type
_entity.pdbx_description
1 polymer ?
#
loop_
_entity_poly.entity_id
_entity_poly.type
_entity_poly.pdbx_seq_one_letter_code
_entity_poly.pdbx_strand_id
1 'polypeptide(L)'
;MAEIDFERRLERLFADAPELADAQAFAQRVEGRLNRGWTARRWLLGAAGLAGGVIGASQLVMSNIFSQVENAEQSARVLSQGIARVTPTTDMVSALSGGYGLWIAVGVAVLTMGFVLARVIEEI
;
A
#
# COMPACT_ATOMS: atom_id res chain seq x y z
N MET A 1 -2.04 55.54 -33.07
CA MET A 1 -2.06 54.98 -31.70
C MET A 1 -3.46 54.51 -31.26
N ALA A 2 -4.57 55.10 -31.76
CA ALA A 2 -5.93 54.68 -31.39
C ALA A 2 -6.30 53.23 -31.78
N GLU A 3 -5.74 52.70 -32.86
CA GLU A 3 -5.99 51.31 -33.32
C GLU A 3 -5.52 50.25 -32.31
N ILE A 4 -4.33 50.43 -31.72
CA ILE A 4 -3.70 49.47 -30.81
C ILE A 4 -4.49 49.35 -29.49
N ASP A 5 -5.04 50.45 -29.00
CA ASP A 5 -5.86 50.45 -27.79
C ASP A 5 -7.24 49.83 -28.03
N PHE A 6 -7.78 49.93 -29.25
CA PHE A 6 -9.01 49.26 -29.66
C PHE A 6 -8.81 47.74 -29.78
N GLU A 7 -7.74 47.30 -30.44
CA GLU A 7 -7.38 45.89 -30.56
C GLU A 7 -7.16 45.23 -29.19
N ARG A 8 -6.40 45.86 -28.28
CA ARG A 8 -6.23 45.34 -26.90
C ARG A 8 -7.52 45.25 -26.12
N ARG A 9 -8.47 46.15 -26.38
CA ARG A 9 -9.77 46.16 -25.69
C ARG A 9 -10.70 45.09 -26.25
N LEU A 10 -10.65 44.82 -27.56
CA LEU A 10 -11.30 43.68 -28.21
C LEU A 10 -10.72 42.35 -27.72
N GLU A 11 -9.39 42.24 -27.69
CA GLU A 11 -8.70 41.04 -27.21
C GLU A 11 -9.07 40.72 -25.76
N ARG A 12 -9.21 41.74 -24.90
CA ARG A 12 -9.74 41.57 -23.53
C ARG A 12 -11.21 41.16 -23.47
N LEU A 13 -12.05 41.67 -24.38
CA LEU A 13 -13.48 41.34 -24.43
C LEU A 13 -13.74 39.90 -24.88
N PHE A 14 -12.84 39.34 -25.70
CA PHE A 14 -12.89 37.95 -26.17
C PHE A 14 -11.84 37.04 -25.52
N ALA A 15 -11.13 37.54 -24.49
CA ALA A 15 -10.11 36.77 -23.77
C ALA A 15 -10.73 35.64 -22.95
N ASP A 16 -11.96 35.83 -22.45
CA ASP A 16 -12.72 34.77 -21.82
C ASP A 16 -13.40 33.93 -22.89
N ALA A 17 -13.09 32.63 -22.90
CA ALA A 17 -13.78 31.66 -23.72
C ALA A 17 -15.29 31.72 -23.37
N PRO A 18 -16.18 31.88 -24.36
CA PRO A 18 -17.61 31.95 -24.08
C PRO A 18 -18.05 30.68 -23.37
N GLU A 19 -18.80 30.84 -22.28
CA GLU A 19 -19.32 29.71 -21.52
C GLU A 19 -20.27 28.90 -22.43
N LEU A 20 -19.87 27.67 -22.75
CA LEU A 20 -20.67 26.78 -23.58
C LEU A 20 -21.98 26.48 -22.86
N ALA A 21 -23.11 26.52 -23.57
CA ALA A 21 -24.44 26.29 -22.98
C ALA A 21 -24.56 24.91 -22.30
N ASP A 22 -23.72 23.94 -22.67
CA ASP A 22 -23.65 22.59 -22.12
C ASP A 22 -22.46 22.37 -21.17
N ALA A 23 -21.72 23.41 -20.79
CA ALA A 23 -20.50 23.31 -19.98
C ALA A 23 -20.71 22.51 -18.68
N GLN A 24 -21.81 22.77 -17.95
CA GLN A 24 -22.15 22.02 -16.74
C GLN A 24 -22.45 20.54 -17.03
N ALA A 25 -23.20 20.24 -18.10
CA ALA A 25 -23.54 18.87 -18.47
C ALA A 25 -22.30 18.09 -18.92
N PHE A 26 -21.37 18.75 -19.61
CA PHE A 26 -20.06 18.20 -19.97
C PHE A 26 -19.22 17.91 -18.72
N ALA A 27 -19.10 18.87 -17.80
CA ALA A 27 -18.34 18.73 -16.55
C ALA A 27 -18.84 17.53 -15.72
N GLN A 28 -20.14 17.44 -15.46
CA GLN A 28 -20.75 16.32 -14.71
C GLN A 28 -20.45 14.96 -15.37
N ARG A 29 -20.46 14.90 -16.70
CA ARG A 29 -20.18 13.68 -17.44
C ARG A 29 -18.70 13.29 -17.36
N VAL A 30 -17.79 14.27 -17.38
CA VAL A 30 -16.34 14.04 -17.23
C VAL A 30 -16.03 13.59 -15.80
N GLU A 31 -16.55 14.30 -14.79
CA GLU A 31 -16.39 13.94 -13.38
C GLU A 31 -16.89 12.53 -13.10
N GLY A 32 -18.08 12.16 -13.61
CA GLY A 32 -18.63 10.82 -13.44
C GLY A 32 -17.75 9.72 -14.05
N ARG A 33 -17.11 9.97 -15.20
CA ARG A 33 -16.17 9.01 -15.80
C ARG A 33 -14.85 8.95 -15.05
N LEU A 34 -14.33 10.11 -14.66
CA LEU A 34 -13.06 10.22 -13.94
C LEU A 34 -13.15 9.52 -12.59
N ASN A 35 -14.24 9.75 -11.84
CA ASN A 35 -14.47 9.14 -10.54
C ASN A 35 -14.56 7.60 -10.65
N ARG A 36 -15.29 7.08 -11.66
CA ARG A 36 -15.35 5.62 -11.90
C ARG A 36 -13.99 5.03 -12.24
N GLY A 37 -13.21 5.69 -13.11
CA GLY A 37 -11.88 5.23 -13.49
C GLY A 37 -10.89 5.27 -12.32
N TRP A 38 -10.97 6.32 -11.50
CA TRP A 38 -10.16 6.49 -10.31
C TRP A 38 -10.45 5.41 -9.26
N THR A 39 -11.72 5.21 -8.94
CA THR A 39 -12.16 4.18 -7.97
C THR A 39 -11.76 2.79 -8.43
N ALA A 40 -11.96 2.45 -9.71
CA ALA A 40 -11.55 1.14 -10.24
C ALA A 40 -10.04 0.89 -10.10
N ARG A 41 -9.21 1.89 -10.45
CA ARG A 41 -7.74 1.77 -10.30
C ARG A 41 -7.32 1.65 -8.84
N ARG A 42 -7.96 2.39 -7.94
CA ARG A 42 -7.68 2.35 -6.50
C ARG A 42 -7.98 0.97 -5.91
N TRP A 43 -9.13 0.38 -6.26
CA TRP A 43 -9.48 -0.98 -5.85
C TRP A 43 -8.54 -2.03 -6.44
N LEU A 44 -8.19 -1.90 -7.72
CA LEU A 44 -7.28 -2.83 -8.38
C LEU A 44 -5.88 -2.79 -7.73
N LEU A 45 -5.33 -1.59 -7.51
CA LEU A 45 -4.03 -1.43 -6.87
C LEU A 45 -4.05 -1.93 -5.41
N GLY A 46 -5.13 -1.67 -4.68
CA GLY A 46 -5.32 -2.17 -3.33
C GLY A 46 -5.38 -3.71 -3.29
N ALA A 47 -6.21 -4.32 -4.14
CA ALA A 47 -6.33 -5.77 -4.24
C ALA A 47 -5.02 -6.43 -4.69
N ALA A 48 -4.33 -5.85 -5.67
CA ALA A 48 -3.04 -6.34 -6.14
C ALA A 48 -1.96 -6.24 -5.04
N GLY A 49 -1.94 -5.15 -4.27
CA GLY A 49 -1.05 -4.98 -3.13
C GLY A 49 -1.31 -6.02 -2.03
N LEU A 50 -2.57 -6.28 -1.69
CA LEU A 50 -2.94 -7.32 -0.73
C LEU A 50 -2.55 -8.72 -1.22
N ALA A 51 -2.88 -9.06 -2.47
CA ALA A 51 -2.54 -10.35 -3.05
C ALA A 51 -1.02 -10.55 -3.13
N GLY A 52 -0.29 -9.54 -3.60
CA GLY A 52 1.17 -9.55 -3.65
C GLY A 52 1.81 -9.65 -2.26
N GLY A 53 1.26 -8.95 -1.27
CA GLY A 53 1.72 -9.01 0.12
C GLY A 53 1.54 -10.41 0.73
N VAL A 54 0.38 -11.04 0.51
CA VAL A 54 0.10 -12.40 0.99
C VAL A 54 1.02 -13.42 0.31
N ILE A 55 1.20 -13.33 -1.00
CA ILE A 55 2.09 -14.23 -1.77
C ILE A 55 3.55 -14.03 -1.38
N GLY A 56 4.00 -12.79 -1.18
CA GLY A 56 5.37 -12.50 -0.76
C GLY A 56 5.64 -12.99 0.66
N ALA A 57 4.72 -12.73 1.60
CA ALA A 57 4.82 -13.20 2.97
C ALA A 57 4.83 -14.73 3.04
N SER A 58 3.98 -15.41 2.26
CA SER A 58 3.94 -16.88 2.25
C SER A 58 5.22 -17.51 1.70
N GLN A 59 5.85 -16.89 0.70
CA GLN A 59 7.15 -17.36 0.19
C GLN A 59 8.26 -17.24 1.22
N LEU A 60 8.32 -16.14 1.98
CA LEU A 60 9.29 -15.97 3.07
C LEU A 60 9.07 -16.97 4.21
N VAL A 61 7.81 -17.29 4.52
CA VAL A 61 7.48 -18.31 5.52
C VAL A 61 7.88 -19.70 5.02
N MET A 62 7.58 -20.03 3.77
CA MET A 62 7.86 -21.36 3.21
C MET A 62 9.35 -21.62 3.01
N SER A 63 10.13 -20.62 2.57
CA SER A 63 11.59 -20.77 2.40
C SER A 63 12.30 -21.02 3.73
N ASN A 64 11.83 -20.38 4.81
CA ASN A 64 12.33 -20.62 6.15
C ASN A 64 11.95 -22.01 6.68
N ILE A 65 10.79 -22.57 6.29
CA ILE A 65 10.37 -23.90 6.75
C ILE A 65 11.12 -25.00 6.00
N PHE A 66 11.26 -24.94 4.68
CA PHE A 66 12.00 -25.97 3.92
C PHE A 66 13.48 -26.01 4.26
N SER A 67 14.12 -24.83 4.39
CA SER A 67 15.50 -24.75 4.87
C SER A 67 15.63 -25.28 6.29
N GLN A 68 14.64 -25.07 7.17
CA GLN A 68 14.66 -25.67 8.50
C GLN A 68 14.40 -27.17 8.51
N VAL A 69 13.65 -27.76 7.57
CA VAL A 69 13.44 -29.22 7.51
C VAL A 69 14.68 -29.94 6.96
N GLU A 70 15.30 -29.42 5.90
CA GLU A 70 16.54 -29.97 5.35
C GLU A 70 17.71 -29.83 6.35
N ASN A 71 17.78 -28.68 7.03
CA ASN A 71 18.71 -28.50 8.13
C ASN A 71 18.31 -29.31 9.37
N ALA A 72 17.03 -29.63 9.63
CA ALA A 72 16.62 -30.44 10.78
C ALA A 72 16.99 -31.91 10.62
N GLU A 73 17.02 -32.48 9.41
CA GLU A 73 17.48 -33.86 9.21
C GLU A 73 19.00 -33.99 9.38
N GLN A 74 19.76 -33.01 8.87
CA GLN A 74 21.22 -32.98 9.01
C GLN A 74 21.63 -32.52 10.41
N SER A 75 20.88 -31.58 11.00
CA SER A 75 21.02 -31.18 12.40
C SER A 75 20.55 -32.27 13.33
N ALA A 76 19.51 -33.08 13.12
CA ALA A 76 19.15 -34.15 14.06
C ALA A 76 20.30 -35.15 14.28
N ARG A 77 21.08 -35.46 13.23
CA ARG A 77 22.29 -36.31 13.33
C ARG A 77 23.47 -35.60 14.00
N VAL A 78 23.66 -34.31 13.74
CA VAL A 78 24.77 -33.52 14.33
C VAL A 78 24.43 -32.97 15.73
N LEU A 79 23.14 -32.76 16.02
CA LEU A 79 22.53 -32.29 17.26
C LEU A 79 22.42 -33.43 18.26
N SER A 80 22.14 -34.67 17.85
CA SER A 80 22.32 -35.83 18.74
C SER A 80 23.78 -36.04 19.16
N GLN A 81 24.73 -35.62 18.32
CA GLN A 81 26.16 -35.63 18.62
C GLN A 81 26.65 -34.37 19.37
N GLY A 82 25.96 -33.23 19.22
CA GLY A 82 26.30 -31.92 19.80
C GLY A 82 25.57 -31.57 21.12
N ILE A 83 24.36 -32.09 21.34
CA ILE A 83 23.59 -31.96 22.60
C ILE A 83 24.35 -32.57 23.78
N ALA A 84 25.25 -33.53 23.53
CA ALA A 84 26.13 -34.06 24.56
C ALA A 84 27.16 -33.04 25.09
N ARG A 85 27.34 -31.87 24.45
CA ARG A 85 28.44 -30.97 24.80
C ARG A 85 28.16 -29.48 24.90
N VAL A 86 27.12 -28.91 24.29
CA VAL A 86 27.00 -27.44 24.33
C VAL A 86 25.54 -27.00 24.33
N THR A 87 25.10 -26.44 25.45
CA THR A 87 23.92 -25.58 25.51
C THR A 87 24.34 -24.16 25.14
N PRO A 88 23.82 -23.58 24.04
CA PRO A 88 23.58 -22.14 24.08
C PRO A 88 22.36 -21.63 23.27
N THR A 89 21.69 -20.64 23.88
CA THR A 89 21.04 -19.45 23.28
C THR A 89 19.88 -19.64 22.30
N THR A 90 18.72 -20.02 22.84
CA THR A 90 17.37 -19.88 22.23
C THR A 90 16.76 -18.48 22.36
N ASP A 91 17.47 -17.51 22.94
CA ASP A 91 16.90 -16.22 23.37
C ASP A 91 16.38 -15.33 22.22
N MET A 92 17.03 -15.26 21.07
CA MET A 92 16.60 -14.34 19.99
C MET A 92 15.34 -14.80 19.26
N VAL A 93 15.15 -16.11 19.08
CA VAL A 93 13.96 -16.66 18.42
C VAL A 93 12.78 -16.71 19.39
N SER A 94 13.05 -16.96 20.68
CA SER A 94 12.03 -16.87 21.73
C SER A 94 11.59 -15.43 22.00
N ALA A 95 12.45 -14.42 21.79
CA ALA A 95 12.08 -13.01 21.90
C ALA A 95 11.02 -12.57 20.87
N LEU A 96 11.03 -13.15 19.67
CA LEU A 96 10.01 -12.94 18.63
C LEU A 96 8.72 -13.72 18.88
N SER A 97 8.79 -14.87 19.55
CA SER A 97 7.61 -15.67 19.94
C SER A 97 7.03 -15.30 21.30
N GLY A 98 7.73 -14.46 22.07
CA GLY A 98 7.32 -13.97 23.38
C GLY A 98 6.49 -12.69 23.33
N GLY A 99 6.11 -12.16 24.49
CA GLY A 99 5.19 -11.01 24.62
C GLY A 99 5.56 -9.76 23.81
N TYR A 100 6.84 -9.56 23.46
CA TYR A 100 7.29 -8.46 22.60
C TYR A 100 6.83 -8.61 21.14
N GLY A 101 6.78 -9.84 20.61
CA GLY A 101 6.23 -10.12 19.28
C GLY A 101 4.75 -9.75 19.18
N LEU A 102 3.99 -9.94 20.26
CA LEU A 102 2.59 -9.52 20.34
C LEU A 102 2.46 -7.99 20.29
N TRP A 103 3.32 -7.25 21.00
CA TRP A 103 3.30 -5.79 20.97
C TRP A 103 3.70 -5.21 19.61
N ILE A 104 4.63 -5.85 18.89
CA ILE A 104 4.97 -5.46 17.51
C ILE A 104 3.79 -5.72 16.58
N ALA A 105 3.15 -6.89 16.68
CA ALA A 105 1.97 -7.22 15.89
C ALA A 105 0.81 -6.25 16.17
N VAL A 106 0.58 -5.88 17.44
CA VAL A 106 -0.40 -4.87 17.84
C VAL A 106 -0.03 -3.49 17.30
N GLY A 107 1.25 -3.09 17.38
CA GLY A 107 1.70 -1.80 16.83
C GLY A 107 1.47 -1.69 15.33
N VAL A 108 1.75 -2.76 14.57
CA VAL A 108 1.46 -2.84 13.14
C VAL A 108 -0.05 -2.80 12.88
N ALA A 109 -0.85 -3.51 13.67
CA ALA A 109 -2.31 -3.51 13.54
C ALA A 109 -2.93 -2.13 13.82
N VAL A 110 -2.42 -1.39 14.81
CA VAL A 110 -2.89 -0.02 15.09
C VAL A 110 -2.51 0.93 13.95
N LEU A 111 -1.28 0.82 13.41
CA LEU A 111 -0.85 1.65 12.28
C LEU A 111 -1.70 1.39 11.02
N THR A 112 -2.01 0.13 10.71
CA THR A 112 -2.89 -0.20 9.58
C THR A 112 -4.31 0.28 9.82
N MET A 113 -4.85 0.11 11.03
CA MET A 113 -6.19 0.58 11.36
C MET A 113 -6.30 2.11 11.32
N GLY A 114 -5.28 2.83 11.79
CA GLY A 114 -5.19 4.29 11.69
C GLY A 114 -5.13 4.77 10.25
N PHE A 115 -4.36 4.10 9.39
CA PHE A 115 -4.32 4.39 7.95
C PHE A 115 -5.68 4.19 7.29
N VAL A 116 -6.39 3.09 7.61
CA VAL A 116 -7.73 2.81 7.08
C VAL A 116 -8.73 3.88 7.53
N LEU A 117 -8.70 4.27 8.80
CA LEU A 117 -9.62 5.29 9.34
C LEU A 117 -9.36 6.68 8.74
N ALA A 118 -8.10 7.11 8.65
CA ALA A 118 -7.74 8.35 7.97
C ALA A 118 -8.24 8.35 6.52
N ARG A 119 -8.17 7.18 5.88
CA ARG A 119 -8.66 7.00 4.52
C ARG A 119 -10.17 7.10 4.37
N VAL A 120 -10.94 6.56 5.32
CA VAL A 120 -12.40 6.67 5.33
C VAL A 120 -12.83 8.12 5.55
N ILE A 121 -12.13 8.88 6.40
CA ILE A 121 -12.42 10.29 6.65
C ILE A 121 -12.16 11.16 5.42
N GLU A 122 -11.13 10.87 4.61
CA GLU A 122 -10.90 11.57 3.33
C GLU A 122 -11.95 11.24 2.25
N GLU A 123 -12.69 10.12 2.40
CA GLU A 123 -13.67 9.65 1.42
C GLU A 123 -15.13 10.05 1.75
N ILE A 124 -15.38 10.61 2.94
CA ILE A 124 -16.68 11.16 3.40
C ILE A 124 -16.69 12.67 3.21
#